data_AF-A0A165AIP8-F1
#
_entry.id   AF-A0A165AIP8-F1
#
_cell.length_a   1.000
_cell.length_b   1.000
_cell.length_c   1.000
_cell.angle_alpha   90.00
_cell.angle_beta   90.00
_cell.angle_gamma   90.00
#
_symmetry.space_group_name_H-M   'P 1'
#
loop_
_entity.id
_entity.type
_entity.pdbx_description
1 polymer ?
#
loop_
_entity_poly.entity_id
_entity_poly.type
_entity_poly.pdbx_seq_one_letter_code
_entity_poly.pdbx_strand_id
1 'polypeptide(L)'
;MAIRIFSALYHAAALWVMAWGFSNLNTLATNEWIEAQLGGHFQFLTIQGLALAWITLFFALTADFIPSLAFAQRAKRLFLMISLPLAMVISSIYWGLLLTFPSLILPPLPSSEPSSSSAAPALARIPLSLDLALHASPALSLVAEFFLMESKYSRHDVVYKAPIMACLFGLWYSNWVEYCAKYNGVFPYPFLTDNSLPGRIAIYVATTIIALTSFRGLNAIHS
;
A
#
# COMPACT_ATOMS: atom_id res chain seq x y z
N MET A 1 -15.12 -31.82 4.37
CA MET A 1 -14.38 -30.58 4.06
C MET A 1 -14.82 -29.56 5.10
N ALA A 2 -14.00 -29.30 6.11
CA ALA A 2 -14.36 -28.38 7.19
C ALA A 2 -14.04 -26.95 6.76
N ILE A 3 -15.03 -26.06 6.80
CA ILE A 3 -14.84 -24.61 6.61
C ILE A 3 -13.94 -24.11 7.73
N ARG A 4 -12.91 -23.35 7.39
CA ARG A 4 -12.02 -22.71 8.37
C ARG A 4 -12.67 -21.43 8.90
N ILE A 5 -13.72 -21.57 9.70
CA ILE A 5 -14.59 -20.45 10.13
C ILE A 5 -13.78 -19.27 10.71
N PHE A 6 -12.78 -19.55 11.56
CA PHE A 6 -11.94 -18.50 12.13
C PHE A 6 -11.15 -17.72 11.06
N SER A 7 -10.52 -18.42 10.12
CA SER A 7 -9.79 -17.82 8.99
C SER A 7 -10.72 -17.01 8.10
N ALA A 8 -11.91 -17.56 7.79
CA ALA A 8 -12.90 -16.88 6.97
C ALA A 8 -13.40 -15.58 7.62
N LEU A 9 -13.67 -15.59 8.93
CA LEU A 9 -14.07 -14.39 9.67
C LEU A 9 -12.97 -13.34 9.69
N TYR A 10 -11.72 -13.77 9.90
CA TYR A 10 -10.56 -12.89 9.86
C TYR A 10 -10.40 -12.22 8.49
N HIS A 11 -10.41 -12.99 7.40
CA HIS A 11 -10.32 -12.45 6.04
C HIS A 11 -11.48 -11.53 5.70
N ALA A 12 -12.71 -11.90 6.06
CA ALA A 12 -13.89 -11.06 5.83
C ALA A 12 -13.79 -9.72 6.58
N ALA A 13 -13.34 -9.73 7.83
CA ALA A 13 -13.14 -8.51 8.62
C ALA A 13 -12.06 -7.61 8.01
N ALA A 14 -10.92 -8.18 7.61
CA ALA A 14 -9.83 -7.44 6.98
C ALA A 14 -10.26 -6.82 5.63
N LEU A 15 -10.95 -7.60 4.79
CA LEU A 15 -11.53 -7.12 3.53
C LEU A 15 -12.52 -5.98 3.76
N TRP A 16 -13.38 -6.10 4.77
CA TRP A 16 -14.33 -5.07 5.15
C TRP A 16 -13.65 -3.78 5.56
N VAL A 17 -12.63 -3.83 6.44
CA VAL A 17 -11.89 -2.64 6.88
C VAL A 17 -11.21 -1.94 5.71
N MET A 18 -10.59 -2.69 4.80
CA MET A 18 -9.93 -2.12 3.61
C MET A 18 -10.94 -1.52 2.63
N ALA A 19 -12.06 -2.21 2.39
CA ALA A 19 -13.13 -1.70 1.53
C ALA A 19 -13.78 -0.44 2.12
N TRP A 20 -14.01 -0.42 3.44
CA TRP A 20 -14.49 0.75 4.15
C TRP A 20 -13.51 1.92 4.06
N GLY A 21 -12.20 1.67 4.21
CA GLY A 21 -11.19 2.70 4.03
C GLY A 21 -11.24 3.30 2.62
N PHE A 22 -11.28 2.46 1.59
CA PHE A 22 -11.39 2.92 0.21
C PHE A 22 -12.69 3.69 -0.06
N SER A 23 -13.84 3.20 0.42
CA SER A 23 -15.15 3.85 0.17
C SER A 23 -15.30 5.20 0.84
N ASN A 24 -14.49 5.50 1.86
CA ASN A 24 -14.53 6.76 2.60
C ASN A 24 -13.47 7.78 2.15
N LEU A 25 -12.70 7.50 1.08
CA LEU A 25 -11.78 8.47 0.51
C LEU A 25 -12.48 9.76 0.05
N ASN A 26 -13.76 9.65 -0.35
CA ASN A 26 -14.61 10.78 -0.72
C ASN A 26 -14.88 11.77 0.42
N THR A 27 -14.65 11.36 1.68
CA THR A 27 -14.82 12.23 2.86
C THR A 27 -13.62 13.12 3.14
N LEU A 28 -12.49 12.90 2.45
CA LEU A 28 -11.28 13.69 2.62
C LEU A 28 -11.46 15.10 2.06
N ALA A 29 -10.92 16.10 2.76
CA ALA A 29 -10.92 17.49 2.30
C ALA A 29 -10.19 17.68 0.95
N THR A 30 -9.25 16.79 0.62
CA THR A 30 -8.50 16.79 -0.63
C THR A 30 -9.18 16.01 -1.75
N ASN A 31 -10.34 15.37 -1.51
CA ASN A 31 -10.95 14.45 -2.45
C ASN A 31 -11.25 15.09 -3.81
N GLU A 32 -11.90 16.25 -3.84
CA GLU A 32 -12.26 16.93 -5.09
C GLU A 32 -11.01 17.26 -5.93
N TRP A 33 -9.95 17.72 -5.27
CA TRP A 33 -8.67 18.01 -5.93
C TRP A 33 -7.98 16.74 -6.44
N ILE A 34 -8.02 15.63 -5.71
CA ILE A 34 -7.44 14.35 -6.12
C ILE A 34 -8.24 13.73 -7.29
N GLU A 35 -9.57 13.72 -7.22
CA GLU A 35 -10.44 13.16 -8.26
C GLU A 35 -10.36 13.93 -9.59
N ALA A 36 -10.09 15.24 -9.54
CA ALA A 36 -9.88 16.06 -10.73
C ALA A 36 -8.56 15.76 -11.47
N GLN A 37 -7.65 14.99 -10.86
CA GLN A 37 -6.35 14.67 -11.42
C GLN A 37 -6.34 13.37 -12.23
N LEU A 38 -5.41 13.27 -13.18
CA LEU A 38 -5.14 12.02 -13.88
C LEU A 38 -4.76 10.93 -12.88
N GLY A 39 -5.53 9.83 -12.91
CA GLY A 39 -5.35 8.69 -12.02
C GLY A 39 -6.15 8.76 -10.72
N GLY A 40 -6.80 9.88 -10.40
CA GLY A 40 -7.63 10.01 -9.19
C GLY A 40 -6.88 9.58 -7.94
N HIS A 41 -7.53 8.82 -7.05
CA HIS A 41 -6.87 8.18 -5.90
C HIS A 41 -5.88 7.07 -6.28
N PHE A 42 -5.98 6.46 -7.46
CA PHE A 42 -5.09 5.38 -7.92
C PHE A 42 -3.68 5.85 -8.31
N GLN A 43 -3.40 7.15 -8.35
CA GLN A 43 -2.03 7.65 -8.45
C GLN A 43 -1.20 7.37 -7.17
N PHE A 44 -1.86 7.19 -6.02
CA PHE A 44 -1.20 6.93 -4.74
C PHE A 44 -0.79 5.46 -4.62
N LEU A 45 0.46 5.21 -4.20
CA LEU A 45 0.98 3.87 -3.93
C LEU A 45 0.12 3.15 -2.89
N THR A 46 -0.35 3.89 -1.87
CA THR A 46 -1.23 3.40 -0.81
C THR A 46 -2.46 2.71 -1.38
N ILE A 47 -3.11 3.30 -2.38
CA ILE A 47 -4.38 2.77 -2.93
C ILE A 47 -4.13 1.55 -3.82
N GLN A 48 -3.04 1.54 -4.59
CA GLN A 48 -2.64 0.35 -5.35
C GLN A 48 -2.25 -0.81 -4.42
N GLY A 49 -1.54 -0.51 -3.32
CA GLY A 49 -1.19 -1.50 -2.30
C GLY A 49 -2.41 -2.03 -1.55
N LEU A 50 -3.36 -1.17 -1.20
CA LEU A 50 -4.64 -1.54 -0.61
C LEU A 50 -5.42 -2.49 -1.53
N ALA A 51 -5.48 -2.19 -2.83
CA ALA A 51 -6.14 -3.04 -3.81
C ALA A 51 -5.48 -4.43 -3.92
N LEU A 52 -4.14 -4.49 -3.96
CA LEU A 52 -3.42 -5.78 -3.97
C LEU A 52 -3.61 -6.58 -2.67
N ALA A 53 -3.61 -5.92 -1.52
CA ALA A 53 -3.90 -6.54 -0.23
C ALA A 53 -5.31 -7.12 -0.21
N TRP A 54 -6.30 -6.33 -0.67
CA TRP A 54 -7.69 -6.76 -0.77
C TRP A 54 -7.83 -7.97 -1.71
N ILE A 55 -7.23 -7.94 -2.90
CA ILE A 55 -7.24 -9.08 -3.84
C ILE A 55 -6.62 -10.33 -3.21
N THR A 56 -5.50 -10.16 -2.49
CA THR A 56 -4.83 -11.27 -1.80
C THR A 56 -5.77 -11.95 -0.80
N LEU A 57 -6.40 -11.16 0.07
CA LEU A 57 -7.30 -11.66 1.11
C LEU A 57 -8.64 -12.14 0.56
N PHE A 58 -9.07 -11.63 -0.60
CA PHE A 58 -10.24 -12.14 -1.30
C PHE A 58 -10.00 -13.57 -1.79
N PHE A 59 -8.83 -13.85 -2.37
CA PHE A 59 -8.45 -15.22 -2.72
C PHE A 59 -8.26 -16.10 -1.48
N ALA A 60 -7.77 -15.55 -0.36
CA ALA A 60 -7.69 -16.26 0.91
C ALA A 60 -9.07 -16.66 1.44
N LEU A 61 -10.02 -15.73 1.46
CA LEU A 61 -11.41 -16.00 1.85
C LEU A 61 -12.07 -17.05 0.94
N THR A 62 -11.85 -16.93 -0.37
CA THR A 62 -12.35 -17.91 -1.35
C THR A 62 -11.79 -19.30 -1.07
N ALA A 63 -10.49 -19.39 -0.73
CA ALA A 63 -9.81 -20.62 -0.36
C ALA A 63 -10.28 -21.20 0.99
N ASP A 64 -10.85 -20.40 1.89
CA ASP A 64 -11.44 -20.88 3.15
C ASP A 64 -12.79 -21.57 2.95
N PHE A 65 -13.61 -21.06 2.01
CA PHE A 65 -14.89 -21.66 1.64
C PHE A 65 -14.75 -22.82 0.65
N ILE A 66 -13.82 -22.70 -0.29
CA ILE A 66 -13.57 -23.69 -1.34
C ILE A 66 -12.10 -24.17 -1.32
N PRO A 67 -11.62 -24.83 -0.23
CA PRO A 67 -10.26 -25.38 -0.16
C PRO A 67 -9.81 -26.26 -1.34
N SER A 68 -10.73 -26.89 -2.07
CA SER A 68 -10.42 -27.70 -3.25
C SER A 68 -10.07 -26.87 -4.50
N LEU A 69 -10.36 -25.57 -4.49
CA LEU A 69 -10.06 -24.67 -5.60
C LEU A 69 -8.57 -24.28 -5.59
N ALA A 70 -7.73 -25.12 -6.19
CA ALA A 70 -6.29 -24.91 -6.28
C ALA A 70 -5.89 -23.55 -6.88
N PHE A 71 -6.73 -23.00 -7.76
CA PHE A 71 -6.51 -21.67 -8.34
C PHE A 71 -6.51 -20.57 -7.26
N ALA A 72 -7.47 -20.56 -6.33
CA ALA A 72 -7.54 -19.56 -5.28
C ALA A 72 -6.30 -19.60 -4.38
N GLN A 73 -5.84 -20.81 -4.01
CA GLN A 73 -4.61 -20.99 -3.22
C GLN A 73 -3.37 -20.46 -3.94
N ARG A 74 -3.23 -20.77 -5.24
CA ARG A 74 -2.09 -20.30 -6.05
C ARG A 74 -2.13 -18.79 -6.28
N ALA A 75 -3.31 -18.24 -6.53
CA ALA A 75 -3.51 -16.80 -6.72
C ALA A 75 -3.19 -16.04 -5.43
N LYS A 76 -3.75 -16.47 -4.28
CA LYS A 76 -3.43 -15.93 -2.96
C LYS A 76 -1.92 -15.87 -2.73
N ARG A 77 -1.22 -16.98 -2.94
CA ARG A 77 0.23 -17.06 -2.76
C ARG A 77 1.01 -16.19 -3.76
N LEU A 78 0.55 -16.05 -5.00
CA LEU A 78 1.18 -15.16 -5.97
C LEU A 78 1.02 -13.69 -5.56
N PHE A 79 -0.20 -13.27 -5.21
CA PHE A 79 -0.47 -11.90 -4.82
C PHE A 79 0.19 -11.54 -3.49
N LEU A 80 0.22 -12.46 -2.51
CA LEU A 80 0.87 -12.25 -1.23
C LEU A 80 2.38 -11.96 -1.38
N MET A 81 3.05 -12.53 -2.39
CA MET A 81 4.46 -12.28 -2.68
C MET A 81 4.76 -10.81 -3.00
N ILE A 82 3.77 -10.05 -3.49
CA ILE A 82 3.92 -8.62 -3.80
C ILE A 82 3.16 -7.72 -2.82
N SER A 83 1.94 -8.09 -2.42
CA SER A 83 1.11 -7.25 -1.54
C SER A 83 1.71 -7.11 -0.15
N LEU A 84 2.30 -8.17 0.42
CA LEU A 84 2.93 -8.14 1.73
C LEU A 84 4.09 -7.13 1.81
N PRO A 85 5.15 -7.24 0.99
CA PRO A 85 6.24 -6.27 1.06
C PRO A 85 5.82 -4.85 0.68
N LEU A 86 4.86 -4.71 -0.24
CA LEU A 86 4.33 -3.39 -0.59
C LEU A 86 3.60 -2.74 0.59
N ALA A 87 2.74 -3.48 1.29
CA ALA A 87 2.05 -2.98 2.48
C ALA A 87 3.04 -2.63 3.60
N MET A 88 4.12 -3.41 3.77
CA MET A 88 5.20 -3.07 4.70
C MET A 88 5.90 -1.76 4.34
N VAL A 89 6.21 -1.54 3.07
CA VAL A 89 6.79 -0.26 2.58
C VAL A 89 5.83 0.89 2.85
N ILE A 90 4.57 0.76 2.44
CA ILE A 90 3.55 1.81 2.61
C ILE A 90 3.43 2.16 4.09
N SER A 91 3.24 1.18 4.98
CA SER A 91 3.03 1.42 6.40
C SER A 91 4.26 2.05 7.07
N SER A 92 5.44 1.47 6.85
CA SER A 92 6.67 1.94 7.49
C SER A 92 7.10 3.33 7.04
N ILE A 93 7.03 3.62 5.73
CA ILE A 93 7.37 4.94 5.20
C ILE A 93 6.32 5.97 5.59
N TYR A 94 5.03 5.63 5.46
CA TYR A 94 3.95 6.55 5.79
C TYR A 94 4.01 6.99 7.25
N TRP A 95 3.99 6.05 8.20
CA TRP A 95 4.02 6.38 9.62
C TRP A 95 5.35 7.01 10.02
N GLY A 96 6.47 6.56 9.45
CA GLY A 96 7.77 7.18 9.65
C GLY A 96 7.75 8.66 9.28
N LEU A 97 7.31 9.00 8.06
CA LEU A 97 7.22 10.39 7.60
C LEU A 97 6.15 11.18 8.33
N LEU A 98 4.97 10.63 8.58
CA LEU A 98 3.89 11.33 9.27
C LEU A 98 4.32 11.79 10.68
N LEU A 99 5.10 10.95 11.38
CA LEU A 99 5.56 11.24 12.75
C LEU A 99 6.79 12.16 12.79
N THR A 100 7.64 12.14 11.76
CA THR A 100 8.93 12.87 11.78
C THR A 100 8.98 14.08 10.84
N PHE A 101 8.39 13.97 9.65
CA PHE A 101 8.42 14.98 8.59
C PHE A 101 7.08 15.03 7.83
N PRO A 102 5.96 15.40 8.48
CA PRO A 102 4.63 15.28 7.90
C PRO A 102 4.41 16.11 6.63
N SER A 103 5.15 17.21 6.45
CA SER A 103 5.10 18.03 5.23
C SER A 103 5.59 17.30 3.98
N LEU A 104 6.33 16.20 4.13
CA LEU A 104 6.79 15.39 3.01
C LEU A 104 5.71 14.46 2.46
N ILE A 105 4.69 14.11 3.27
CA ILE A 105 3.67 13.12 2.91
C ILE A 105 2.25 13.72 2.80
N LEU A 106 1.96 14.79 3.55
CA LEU A 106 0.66 15.46 3.52
C LEU A 106 0.73 16.76 2.71
N PRO A 107 -0.23 17.02 1.82
CA PRO A 107 -0.30 18.30 1.14
C PRO A 107 -0.76 19.42 2.09
N PRO A 108 -0.45 20.69 1.78
CA PRO A 108 -1.03 21.81 2.50
C PRO A 108 -2.55 21.85 2.29
N LEU A 109 -3.28 22.31 3.31
CA LEU A 109 -4.70 22.61 3.21
C LEU A 109 -4.91 23.72 2.16
N PRO A 110 -5.95 23.63 1.31
CA PRO A 110 -6.33 24.74 0.45
C PRO A 110 -6.74 25.93 1.34
N SER A 111 -5.91 26.97 1.41
CA SER A 111 -6.24 28.20 2.15
C SER A 111 -7.03 29.15 1.25
N SER A 112 -8.23 29.54 1.65
CA SER A 112 -9.03 30.57 0.98
C SER A 112 -8.58 32.01 1.29
N GLU A 113 -7.66 32.19 2.23
CA GLU A 113 -7.18 33.50 2.68
C GLU A 113 -5.64 33.54 2.65
N PRO A 114 -5.01 34.49 1.94
CA PRO A 114 -3.57 34.74 2.05
C PRO A 114 -3.26 35.25 3.47
N SER A 115 -2.90 34.32 4.35
CA SER A 115 -2.45 34.63 5.69
C SER A 115 -1.10 35.36 5.62
N SER A 116 -1.04 36.61 6.13
CA SER A 116 0.21 37.35 6.31
C SER A 116 1.12 36.79 7.43
N SER A 117 0.74 35.65 8.03
CA SER A 117 1.50 34.98 9.08
C SER A 117 2.64 34.14 8.50
N SER A 118 3.80 34.20 9.17
CA SER A 118 4.98 33.37 8.92
C SER A 118 4.84 31.91 9.40
N ALA A 119 3.65 31.52 9.88
CA ALA A 119 3.39 30.15 10.31
C ALA A 119 3.33 29.20 9.11
N ALA A 120 3.90 28.00 9.25
CA ALA A 120 3.81 26.96 8.23
C ALA A 120 2.33 26.64 7.91
N PRO A 121 1.96 26.41 6.63
CA PRO A 121 0.59 26.11 6.25
C PRO A 121 0.10 24.84 6.94
N ALA A 122 -1.16 24.85 7.38
CA ALA A 122 -1.79 23.67 7.96
C ALA A 122 -1.80 22.53 6.93
N LEU A 123 -1.55 21.29 7.38
CA LEU A 123 -1.51 20.11 6.50
C LEU A 123 -2.86 19.40 6.47
N ALA A 124 -3.26 18.89 5.31
CA ALA A 124 -4.48 18.10 5.14
C ALA A 124 -4.30 16.70 5.76
N ARG A 125 -4.69 16.56 7.03
CA ARG A 125 -4.61 15.29 7.76
C ARG A 125 -5.78 14.36 7.44
N ILE A 126 -5.50 13.06 7.43
CA ILE A 126 -6.50 11.99 7.29
C ILE A 126 -7.07 11.69 8.69
N PRO A 127 -8.39 11.51 8.85
CA PRO A 127 -8.97 11.03 10.10
C PRO A 127 -8.35 9.69 10.53
N LEU A 128 -7.99 9.54 11.80
CA LEU A 128 -7.20 8.40 12.28
C LEU A 128 -7.79 7.02 11.91
N SER A 129 -9.12 6.86 11.97
CA SER A 129 -9.77 5.60 11.59
C SER A 129 -9.56 5.24 10.12
N LEU A 130 -9.69 6.24 9.23
CA LEU A 130 -9.43 6.09 7.81
C LEU A 130 -7.94 5.85 7.55
N ASP A 131 -7.07 6.57 8.27
CA ASP A 131 -5.63 6.44 8.16
C ASP A 131 -5.15 5.02 8.53
N LEU A 132 -5.65 4.49 9.66
CA LEU A 132 -5.39 3.11 10.07
C LEU A 132 -5.92 2.10 9.06
N ALA A 133 -7.10 2.32 8.49
CA ALA A 133 -7.67 1.43 7.49
C ALA A 133 -6.84 1.37 6.19
N LEU A 134 -6.24 2.50 5.79
CA LEU A 134 -5.45 2.61 4.56
C LEU A 134 -3.98 2.19 4.74
N HIS A 135 -3.34 2.56 5.85
CA HIS A 135 -1.89 2.42 6.02
C HIS A 135 -1.46 1.34 7.01
N ALA A 136 -2.29 0.99 8.01
CA ALA A 136 -1.91 -0.01 9.02
C ALA A 136 -2.57 -1.37 8.77
N SER A 137 -3.89 -1.38 8.57
CA SER A 137 -4.69 -2.60 8.41
C SER A 137 -4.16 -3.54 7.30
N PRO A 138 -3.77 -3.07 6.10
CA PRO A 138 -3.24 -3.95 5.06
C PRO A 138 -1.96 -4.68 5.50
N ALA A 139 -1.02 -3.97 6.11
CA ALA A 139 0.24 -4.55 6.55
C ALA A 139 0.02 -5.57 7.68
N LEU A 140 -0.74 -5.20 8.71
CA LEU A 140 -1.06 -6.10 9.81
C LEU A 140 -1.80 -7.34 9.32
N SER A 141 -2.77 -7.15 8.42
CA SER A 141 -3.60 -8.25 7.91
C SER A 141 -2.78 -9.25 7.09
N LEU A 142 -1.89 -8.77 6.23
CA LEU A 142 -1.05 -9.61 5.39
C LEU A 142 0.08 -10.28 6.17
N VAL A 143 0.61 -9.62 7.20
CA VAL A 143 1.61 -10.23 8.12
C VAL A 143 0.98 -11.41 8.86
N ALA A 144 -0.22 -11.22 9.44
CA ALA A 144 -0.91 -12.31 10.10
C ALA A 144 -1.36 -13.42 9.13
N GLU A 145 -1.84 -13.09 7.93
CA GLU A 145 -2.08 -14.08 6.86
C GLU A 145 -0.82 -14.90 6.57
N PHE A 146 0.32 -14.22 6.41
CA PHE A 146 1.57 -14.90 6.11
C PHE A 146 1.99 -15.85 7.23
N PHE A 147 2.04 -15.40 8.49
CA PHE A 147 2.53 -16.22 9.61
C PHE A 147 1.55 -17.28 10.09
N LEU A 148 0.25 -17.03 10.05
CA LEU A 148 -0.74 -17.89 10.68
C LEU A 148 -1.46 -18.82 9.70
N MET A 149 -1.56 -18.44 8.42
CA MET A 149 -2.38 -19.16 7.43
C MET A 149 -1.62 -19.57 6.16
N GLU A 150 -0.42 -19.05 5.92
CA GLU A 150 0.40 -19.38 4.75
C GLU A 150 1.67 -20.16 5.13
N SER A 151 2.11 -20.99 4.18
CA SER A 151 3.38 -21.70 4.27
C SER A 151 4.55 -20.82 3.86
N LYS A 152 5.70 -21.01 4.51
CA LYS A 152 6.97 -20.36 4.13
C LYS A 152 7.23 -20.45 2.62
N TYR A 153 7.73 -19.37 2.02
CA TYR A 153 8.19 -19.38 0.63
C TYR A 153 9.50 -20.15 0.49
N SER A 154 9.58 -20.90 -0.61
CA SER A 154 10.78 -21.66 -0.93
C SER A 154 11.97 -20.73 -1.18
N ARG A 155 13.19 -21.23 -1.02
CA ARG A 155 14.41 -20.47 -1.35
C ARG A 155 14.39 -19.97 -2.78
N HIS A 156 13.88 -20.77 -3.72
CA HIS A 156 13.74 -20.38 -5.11
C HIS A 156 12.78 -19.18 -5.29
N ASP A 157 11.62 -19.20 -4.63
CA ASP A 157 10.66 -18.10 -4.68
C ASP A 157 11.27 -16.79 -4.14
N VAL A 158 12.00 -16.87 -3.03
CA VAL A 158 12.60 -15.70 -2.37
C VAL A 158 13.81 -15.12 -3.11
N VAL A 159 14.63 -15.98 -3.73
CA VAL A 159 15.85 -15.55 -4.44
C VAL A 159 15.55 -15.06 -5.85
N TYR A 160 14.57 -15.64 -6.54
CA TYR A 160 14.33 -15.34 -7.96
C TYR A 160 12.99 -14.65 -8.19
N LYS A 161 11.88 -15.21 -7.71
CA LYS A 161 10.55 -14.68 -8.02
C LYS A 161 10.25 -13.35 -7.31
N ALA A 162 10.57 -13.25 -6.03
CA ALA A 162 10.31 -12.04 -5.25
C ALA A 162 11.05 -10.80 -5.80
N PRO A 163 12.36 -10.86 -6.15
CA PRO A 163 13.02 -9.73 -6.82
C PRO A 163 12.39 -9.37 -8.16
N ILE A 164 12.02 -10.34 -8.99
CA ILE A 164 11.36 -10.09 -10.28
C ILE A 164 10.04 -9.33 -10.05
N MET A 165 9.19 -9.82 -9.14
CA MET A 165 7.92 -9.19 -8.80
C MET A 165 8.11 -7.77 -8.25
N ALA A 166 9.07 -7.58 -7.34
CA ALA A 166 9.38 -6.28 -6.75
C ALA A 166 9.87 -5.28 -7.82
N CYS A 167 10.77 -5.70 -8.71
CA CYS A 167 11.25 -4.86 -9.80
C CYS A 167 10.14 -4.54 -10.81
N LEU A 168 9.33 -5.51 -11.21
CA LEU A 168 8.21 -5.29 -12.13
C LEU A 168 7.20 -4.29 -11.55
N PHE A 169 6.84 -4.45 -10.28
CA PHE A 169 5.91 -3.53 -9.63
C PHE A 169 6.54 -2.15 -9.37
N GLY A 170 7.81 -2.11 -8.96
CA GLY A 170 8.56 -0.85 -8.80
C GLY A 170 8.62 -0.05 -10.09
N LEU A 171 8.93 -0.71 -11.21
CA LEU A 171 8.91 -0.11 -12.54
C LEU A 171 7.50 0.32 -12.95
N TRP A 172 6.48 -0.52 -12.72
CA TRP A 172 5.09 -0.16 -12.99
C TRP A 172 4.70 1.13 -12.27
N TYR A 173 4.88 1.16 -10.96
CA TYR A 173 4.47 2.30 -10.16
C TYR A 173 5.27 3.56 -10.47
N SER A 174 6.60 3.45 -10.64
CA SER A 174 7.43 4.60 -10.97
C SER A 174 7.03 5.23 -12.30
N ASN A 175 6.75 4.41 -13.32
CA ASN A 175 6.29 4.91 -14.61
C ASN A 175 4.87 5.50 -14.51
N TRP A 176 3.98 4.85 -13.77
CA TRP A 176 2.62 5.34 -13.57
C TRP A 176 2.57 6.69 -12.85
N VAL A 177 3.31 6.83 -11.74
CA VAL A 177 3.28 8.07 -10.94
C VAL A 177 3.96 9.23 -11.67
N GLU A 178 5.03 8.98 -12.42
CA GLU A 178 5.66 9.99 -13.29
C GLU A 178 4.73 10.39 -14.43
N TYR A 179 4.00 9.43 -15.01
CA TYR A 179 2.97 9.70 -16.02
C TYR A 179 1.86 10.58 -15.45
N CYS A 180 1.27 10.23 -14.30
CA CYS A 180 0.30 11.07 -13.60
C CYS A 180 0.84 12.49 -13.36
N ALA A 181 2.02 12.60 -12.76
CA ALA A 181 2.63 13.89 -12.42
C ALA A 181 2.90 14.77 -13.65
N LYS A 182 3.23 14.19 -14.80
CA LYS A 182 3.41 14.92 -16.06
C LYS A 182 2.13 15.68 -16.47
N TYR A 183 0.94 15.14 -16.22
CA TYR A 183 -0.33 15.82 -16.55
C TYR A 183 -0.86 16.66 -15.39
N ASN A 184 -0.66 16.20 -14.16
CA ASN A 184 -1.16 16.87 -12.97
C ASN A 184 -0.30 18.08 -12.55
N GLY A 185 0.95 18.15 -13.04
CA GLY A 185 1.93 19.17 -12.66
C GLY A 185 2.57 18.96 -11.28
N VAL A 186 2.06 18.00 -10.50
CA VAL A 186 2.53 17.65 -9.16
C VAL A 186 2.44 16.13 -8.95
N PHE A 187 3.28 15.60 -8.06
CA PHE A 187 3.16 14.21 -7.61
C PHE A 187 2.15 14.09 -6.46
N PRO A 188 1.59 12.88 -6.22
CA PRO A 188 0.71 12.63 -5.08
C PRO A 188 1.39 12.82 -3.72
N TYR A 189 2.71 12.73 -3.68
CA TYR A 189 3.51 12.90 -2.46
C TYR A 189 4.42 14.12 -2.61
N PRO A 190 4.36 15.11 -1.70
CA PRO A 190 5.23 16.29 -1.75
C PRO A 190 6.71 15.96 -1.89
N PHE A 191 7.22 14.93 -1.19
CA PHE A 191 8.63 14.52 -1.31
C PHE A 191 9.04 14.09 -2.73
N LEU A 192 8.11 13.67 -3.59
CA LEU A 192 8.41 13.39 -5.00
C LEU A 192 8.44 14.68 -5.82
N THR A 193 7.48 15.59 -5.57
CA THR A 193 7.43 16.91 -6.23
C THR A 193 8.69 17.72 -5.96
N ASP A 194 9.17 17.70 -4.72
CA ASP A 194 10.31 18.51 -4.27
C ASP A 194 11.68 17.92 -4.69
N ASN A 195 11.69 16.76 -5.36
CA ASN A 195 12.90 16.09 -5.80
C ASN A 195 13.06 16.10 -7.32
N SER A 196 14.29 16.29 -7.78
CA SER A 196 14.68 16.08 -9.18
C SER A 196 14.52 14.61 -9.58
N LEU A 197 14.47 14.32 -10.88
CA LEU A 197 14.35 12.95 -11.40
C LEU A 197 15.41 11.99 -10.82
N PRO A 198 16.72 12.34 -10.73
CA PRO A 198 17.69 11.46 -10.05
C PRO A 198 17.34 11.16 -8.59
N GLY A 199 16.84 12.15 -7.85
CA GLY A 199 16.37 11.96 -6.47
C GLY A 199 15.17 11.01 -6.39
N ARG A 200 14.20 11.17 -7.30
CA ARG A 200 13.04 10.27 -7.38
C ARG A 200 13.42 8.85 -7.77
N ILE A 201 14.34 8.67 -8.72
CA ILE A 201 14.89 7.34 -9.08
C ILE A 201 15.53 6.69 -7.86
N ALA A 202 16.32 7.43 -7.09
CA ALA A 202 16.92 6.91 -5.86
C ALA A 202 15.85 6.46 -4.84
N ILE A 203 14.76 7.23 -4.70
CA ILE A 203 13.62 6.86 -3.85
C ILE A 203 12.93 5.59 -4.37
N TYR A 204 12.65 5.48 -5.67
CA TYR A 204 12.00 4.29 -6.25
C TYR A 204 12.86 3.02 -6.06
N VAL A 205 14.17 3.13 -6.25
CA VAL A 205 15.10 2.03 -6.00
C VAL A 205 15.15 1.68 -4.51
N ALA A 206 15.27 2.67 -3.62
CA ALA A 206 15.32 2.46 -2.18
C ALA A 206 14.06 1.76 -1.66
N THR A 207 12.87 2.23 -2.06
CA THR A 207 11.59 1.62 -1.66
C THR A 207 11.44 0.20 -2.19
N THR A 208 11.91 -0.09 -3.41
CA THR A 208 11.95 -1.45 -3.96
C THR A 208 12.88 -2.38 -3.18
N ILE A 209 14.03 -1.87 -2.72
CA ILE A 209 14.95 -2.61 -1.83
C ILE A 209 14.31 -2.88 -0.46
N ILE A 210 13.62 -1.89 0.12
CA ILE A 210 12.89 -2.07 1.39
C ILE A 210 11.78 -3.13 1.24
N ALA A 211 11.04 -3.12 0.13
CA ALA A 211 10.07 -4.17 -0.19
C ALA A 211 10.74 -5.55 -0.22
N LEU A 212 11.83 -5.71 -0.97
CA LEU A 212 12.50 -7.00 -1.08
C LEU A 212 13.10 -7.49 0.25
N THR A 213 13.73 -6.59 1.01
CA THR A 213 14.36 -6.92 2.28
C THR A 213 13.34 -7.24 3.36
N SER A 214 12.21 -6.52 3.42
CA SER A 214 11.11 -6.85 4.34
C SER A 214 10.52 -8.23 4.03
N PHE A 215 10.25 -8.56 2.77
CA PHE A 215 9.77 -9.91 2.39
C PHE A 215 10.77 -11.00 2.79
N ARG A 216 12.06 -10.79 2.50
CA ARG A 216 13.13 -11.73 2.87
C ARG A 216 13.23 -11.92 4.38
N GLY A 217 13.16 -10.83 5.16
CA GLY A 217 13.20 -10.85 6.61
C GLY A 217 12.03 -11.61 7.21
N LEU A 218 10.80 -11.29 6.77
CA LEU A 218 9.59 -12.00 7.19
C LEU A 218 9.67 -13.50 6.86
N ASN A 219 10.09 -13.86 5.64
CA ASN A 219 10.23 -15.27 5.26
C ASN A 219 11.36 -15.99 6.00
N ALA A 220 12.42 -15.28 6.41
CA ALA A 220 13.51 -15.88 7.18
C ALA A 220 13.03 -16.35 8.57
N ILE A 221 12.21 -15.55 9.24
CA ILE A 221 11.68 -15.84 10.59
C ILE A 221 10.40 -16.69 10.58
N HIS A 222 9.80 -16.93 9.41
CA HIS A 222 8.63 -17.81 9.26
C HIS A 222 9.05 -19.28 9.39
N SER A 223 8.36 -20.03 10.27
CA SER A 223 8.65 -21.43 10.62
C SER A 223 7.85 -22.41 9.77
#